data_AF-A0A7J8QBH5-F1
#
_entry.id   AF-A0A7J8QBH5-F1
#
_cell.length_a   1.000
_cell.length_b   1.000
_cell.length_c   1.000
_cell.angle_alpha   90.00
_cell.angle_beta   90.00
_cell.angle_gamma   90.00
#
_symmetry.space_group_name_H-M   'P 1'
#
loop_
_entity.id
_entity.type
_entity.pdbx_description
1 polymer ?
#
loop_
_entity_poly.entity_id
_entity_poly.type
_entity_poly.pdbx_seq_one_letter_code
_entity_poly.pdbx_strand_id
1 'polypeptide(L)' 'MFVEAKDQLAKLELIDIIRKLGLGDLFAEETHKALQTVVSSMKNNKNGEEEELYMTALRFKLLRLHGYDVSQGMKSNHYL' A
#
# COMPACT_ATOMS: atom_id res chain seq x y z
N MET A 1 8.13 1.93 14.24
CA MET A 1 6.92 1.30 13.65
C MET A 1 6.86 1.41 12.12
N PHE A 2 6.42 2.53 11.52
CA PHE A 2 6.32 2.66 10.05
C PHE A 2 7.67 2.89 9.34
N VAL A 3 8.62 3.53 10.02
CA VAL A 3 9.99 3.79 9.51
C VAL A 3 10.86 2.53 9.55
N GLU A 4 10.57 1.61 10.47
CA GLU A 4 11.33 0.37 10.68
C GLU A 4 10.88 -0.76 9.76
N ALA A 5 9.62 -0.77 9.33
CA ALA A 5 9.14 -1.68 8.30
C ALA A 5 9.85 -1.34 6.99
N LYS A 6 10.96 -2.03 6.68
CA LYS A 6 11.70 -1.82 5.41
C LYS A 6 10.96 -2.38 4.21
N ASP A 7 10.19 -3.43 4.43
CA ASP A 7 9.40 -4.09 3.42
C ASP A 7 8.09 -3.32 3.12
N GLN A 8 7.78 -3.18 1.83
CA GLN A 8 6.62 -2.43 1.35
C GLN A 8 5.30 -3.12 1.72
N LEU A 9 5.27 -4.45 1.67
CA LEU A 9 4.08 -5.22 2.02
C LEU A 9 3.80 -5.08 3.52
N ALA A 10 4.80 -5.23 4.37
CA ALA A 10 4.68 -5.05 5.81
C ALA A 10 4.14 -3.66 6.20
N LYS A 11 4.53 -2.59 5.49
CA LYS A 11 3.95 -1.24 5.69
C LYS A 11 2.46 -1.22 5.36
N LEU A 12 2.07 -1.78 4.22
CA LEU A 12 0.66 -1.82 3.78
C LEU A 12 -0.19 -2.63 4.76
N GLU A 13 0.31 -3.76 5.24
CA GLU A 13 -0.38 -4.59 6.22
C GLU A 13 -0.55 -3.86 7.56
N LEU A 14 0.50 -3.18 8.03
CA LEU A 14 0.43 -2.38 9.24
C LEU A 14 -0.64 -1.28 9.13
N ILE A 15 -0.72 -0.58 7.99
CA ILE A 15 -1.77 0.42 7.73
C ILE A 15 -3.15 -0.24 7.79
N ASP A 16 -3.34 -1.40 7.14
CA ASP A 16 -4.64 -2.07 7.13
C ASP A 16 -5.05 -2.57 8.54
N ILE A 17 -4.10 -3.04 9.34
CA ILE A 17 -4.32 -3.44 10.75
C ILE A 17 -4.75 -2.25 11.60
N ILE A 18 -4.01 -1.13 11.55
CA ILE A 18 -4.33 0.09 12.31
C ILE A 18 -5.74 0.58 11.99
N ARG A 19 -6.11 0.57 10.70
CA ARG A 19 -7.47 0.91 10.27
C ARG A 19 -8.52 -0.06 10.82
N LYS A 20 -8.29 -1.38 10.72
CA LYS A 20 -9.21 -2.42 11.24
C LYS A 20 -9.41 -2.35 12.75
N LEU A 21 -8.41 -1.87 13.49
CA LEU A 21 -8.49 -1.66 14.93
C LEU A 21 -9.17 -0.33 15.31
N GLY A 22 -9.62 0.48 14.34
CA GLY A 22 -10.23 1.78 14.61
C GLY A 22 -9.24 2.85 15.10
N LEU A 23 -7.94 2.63 14.86
CA LEU A 23 -6.86 3.53 15.29
C LEU A 23 -6.40 4.49 14.19
N GLY A 24 -7.16 4.60 13.09
CA GLY A 24 -6.78 5.39 11.91
C GLY A 24 -6.47 6.85 12.22
N ASP A 25 -7.31 7.50 13.03
CA ASP A 25 -7.16 8.91 13.36
C ASP A 25 -5.92 9.18 14.23
N LEU A 26 -5.56 8.23 15.11
CA LEU A 26 -4.39 8.35 15.97
C LEU A 26 -3.07 8.34 15.19
N PHE A 27 -3.05 7.66 14.05
CA PHE A 27 -1.86 7.49 13.20
C PHE A 27 -2.06 8.09 11.79
N ALA A 28 -2.91 9.10 11.66
CA ALA A 28 -3.28 9.67 10.37
C ALA A 28 -2.05 10.20 9.60
N GLU A 29 -1.17 10.92 10.29
CA GLU A 29 0.05 11.50 9.71
C GLU A 29 1.07 10.44 9.28
N GLU A 30 1.30 9.44 10.13
CA GLU A 30 2.20 8.33 9.85
C GLU A 30 1.69 7.49 8.67
N THR A 31 0.39 7.22 8.65
CA THR A 31 -0.28 6.49 7.58
C THR A 31 -0.15 7.25 6.26
N HIS A 32 -0.37 8.57 6.27
CA HIS A 32 -0.24 9.40 5.09
C HIS A 32 1.19 9.38 4.52
N LYS A 33 2.21 9.56 5.38
CA LYS A 33 3.63 9.49 4.97
C LYS A 33 4.01 8.12 4.43
N ALA A 34 3.52 7.05 5.07
CA ALA A 34 3.76 5.69 4.61
C ALA A 34 3.13 5.44 3.22
N LEU A 35 1.90 5.90 2.98
CA LEU A 35 1.24 5.81 1.68
C LEU A 35 1.95 6.62 0.59
N GLN A 36 2.44 7.83 0.88
CA GLN A 36 3.24 8.59 -0.08
C GLN A 36 4.52 7.85 -0.49
N THR A 37 5.19 7.22 0.48
CA THR A 37 6.40 6.42 0.23
C THR A 37 6.09 5.22 -0.67
N VAL A 38 4.96 4.57 -0.40
CA VAL A 38 4.44 3.43 -1.17
C VAL A 38 4.12 3.80 -2.62
N VAL A 39 3.53 4.98 -2.86
CA VAL A 39 3.25 5.47 -4.22
C VAL A 39 4.56 5.79 -4.96
N SER A 40 5.53 6.37 -4.26
CA SER A 40 6.80 6.78 -4.84
C SER A 40 7.69 5.59 -5.26
N SER A 41 7.53 4.44 -4.59
CA SER A 41 8.31 3.23 -4.86
C SER A 41 7.67 2.27 -5.88
N MET A 42 6.67 2.71 -6.64
CA MET A 42 5.87 1.88 -7.56
C MET A 42 6.66 1.18 -8.68
N LYS A 43 7.92 1.58 -8.93
CA LYS A 43 8.72 1.11 -10.07
C LYS A 43 9.65 -0.07 -9.80
N ASN A 44 9.81 -0.53 -8.55
CA ASN A 44 10.98 -1.36 -8.17
C ASN A 44 10.67 -2.65 -7.37
N ASN A 45 9.51 -3.29 -7.52
CA ASN A 45 9.27 -4.57 -6.83
C ASN A 45 9.69 -5.77 -7.67
N LYS A 46 10.48 -6.66 -7.06
CA LYS A 46 10.92 -7.96 -7.59
C LYS A 46 10.33 -9.09 -6.73
N ASN A 47 9.02 -9.07 -6.55
CA ASN A 47 8.33 -10.02 -5.68
C ASN A 47 7.79 -11.17 -6.55
N GLY A 48 7.42 -12.30 -5.93
CA GLY A 48 6.73 -13.38 -6.64
C GLY A 48 5.35 -12.95 -7.13
N GLU A 49 4.82 -13.58 -8.19
CA GLU A 49 3.56 -13.17 -8.85
C GLU A 49 2.36 -13.08 -7.88
N GLU A 50 2.22 -14.03 -6.95
CA GLU A 50 1.14 -14.03 -5.95
C GLU A 50 1.28 -12.89 -4.94
N GLU A 51 2.52 -12.66 -4.47
CA GLU A 51 2.85 -11.58 -3.55
C GLU A 51 2.65 -10.21 -4.20
N GLU A 52 2.98 -10.09 -5.49
CA GLU A 52 2.70 -8.91 -6.31
C GLU A 52 1.19 -8.65 -6.44
N LEU A 53 0.38 -9.69 -6.67
CA LEU A 53 -1.08 -9.56 -6.76
C LEU A 53 -1.69 -9.10 -5.43
N TYR A 54 -1.34 -9.77 -4.32
CA TYR A 54 -1.85 -9.41 -2.99
C TYR A 54 -1.44 -7.98 -2.62
N MET A 55 -0.17 -7.63 -2.80
CA MET A 55 0.34 -6.30 -2.53
C MET A 55 -0.35 -5.24 -3.40
N THR A 56 -0.57 -5.52 -4.68
CA THR A 56 -1.26 -4.64 -5.63
C THR A 56 -2.70 -4.39 -5.20
N ALA A 57 -3.44 -5.44 -4.83
CA ALA A 57 -4.80 -5.34 -4.34
C ALA A 57 -4.88 -4.55 -3.03
N LEU A 58 -3.98 -4.84 -2.08
CA LEU A 58 -3.93 -4.15 -0.79
C LEU A 58 -3.59 -2.66 -0.95
N ARG A 59 -2.60 -2.34 -1.81
CA ARG A 59 -2.25 -0.96 -2.15
C ARG A 59 -3.44 -0.23 -2.77
N PHE A 60 -4.10 -0.82 -3.76
CA PHE A 60 -5.27 -0.22 -4.42
C PHE A 60 -6.39 0.10 -3.42
N LYS A 61 -6.71 -0.86 -2.55
CA LYS A 61 -7.71 -0.68 -1.48
C LYS A 61 -7.35 0.50 -0.58
N LEU A 62 -6.11 0.55 -0.08
CA LEU A 62 -5.67 1.59 0.84
C LEU A 62 -5.67 2.97 0.19
N LEU A 63 -5.17 3.09 -1.04
CA LEU A 63 -5.14 4.37 -1.75
C LEU A 63 -6.55 4.95 -1.95
N ARG A 64 -7.51 4.13 -2.40
CA ARG A 64 -8.91 4.57 -2.55
C ARG A 64 -9.53 5.00 -1.24
N LEU A 65 -9.28 4.27 -0.16
CA LEU A 65 -9.82 4.60 1.15
C LEU A 65 -9.26 5.92 1.71
N HIS A 66 -8.05 6.30 1.30
CA HIS A 66 -7.44 7.57 1.67
C HIS A 66 -7.67 8.69 0.64
N GLY A 67 -8.59 8.49 -0.32
CA GLY A 67 -9.01 9.54 -1.27
C GLY A 67 -8.05 9.78 -2.44
N TYR A 68 -7.08 8.90 -2.66
CA TYR A 68 -6.24 8.98 -3.86
C TYR A 68 -7.05 8.57 -5.10
N ASP A 69 -6.87 9.31 -6.19
CA ASP A 69 -7.38 8.92 -7.49
C ASP A 69 -6.51 7.78 -8.05
N VAL A 70 -7.10 6.58 -8.13
CA VAL A 70 -6.43 5.38 -8.61
C VAL A 70 -7.23 4.78 -9.75
N SER A 71 -6.60 4.74 -10.93
CA SER A 71 -7.18 4.16 -12.14
C SER A 71 -7.60 2.70 -11.90
N GLN A 72 -8.79 2.34 -12.39
CA GLN A 72 -9.28 0.96 -12.41
C GLN A 72 -8.39 0.03 -13.26
N GLY A 73 -7.56 0.61 -14.13
CA GLY A 73 -6.63 -0.08 -15.00
C GLY A 73 -5.32 -0.53 -14.34
N MET A 74 -5.29 -0.80 -13.03
CA MET A 74 -4.16 -1.52 -12.40
C MET A 74 -4.19 -3.00 -12.80
N LYS A 75 -4.00 -3.27 -14.08
CA LYS A 75 -3.68 -4.60 -14.58
C LYS A 75 -2.19 -4.82 -14.36
N SER A 76 -1.83 -5.97 -13.78
CA SER A 76 -0.47 -6.48 -13.85
C SER A 76 -0.03 -6.41 -15.32
N ASN A 77 0.98 -5.57 -15.60
CA ASN A 77 1.48 -5.39 -16.95
C ASN A 77 2.30 -6.63 -17.31
N HIS A 78 1.61 -7.66 -17.80
CA HIS A 78 2.24 -8.76 -18.52
C HIS A 78 1.36 -9.20 -19.70
N TYR A 79 1.08 -8.26 -20.61
CA TYR A 79 0.71 -8.58 -22.00
C TYR A 79 1.15 -7.44 -22.91
N LEU A 80 2.40 -7.50 -23.37
CA LEU A 80 2.84 -7.37 -24.77
C LEU A 80 4.34 -7.67 -24.83
#